data_AF-A0A1I8AMF3-F1
#
_entry.id   AF-A0A1I8AMF3-F1
#
_cell.length_a   1.000
_cell.length_b   1.000
_cell.length_c   1.000
_cell.angle_alpha   90.00
_cell.angle_beta   90.00
_cell.angle_gamma   90.00
#
_symmetry.space_group_name_H-M   'P 1'
#
loop_
_entity.id
_entity.type
_entity.pdbx_description
1 polymer ?
#
loop_
_entity_poly.entity_id
_entity_poly.type
_entity_poly.pdbx_seq_one_letter_code
_entity_poly.pdbx_strand_id
1 'polypeptide(L)'
;MSEFLITSVFIYVIGIFGLFGNVNILIAIARMKPRLKSGILVGLLAFADLFCIVSELQNATRTLLHVQSYRRECFWAISSYLVMTEVQGLLMTALSFDRLFAFAYPFKLVEFRYCKTVTVPST
;
A
#
# COMPACT_ATOMS: atom_id res chain seq x y z
N MET A 1 -10.50 27.22 14.32
CA MET A 1 -10.54 27.39 12.84
C MET A 1 -9.18 27.11 12.20
N SER A 2 -8.09 27.68 12.71
CA SER A 2 -6.72 27.42 12.25
C SER A 2 -6.33 25.94 12.26
N GLU A 3 -6.66 25.20 13.34
CA GLU A 3 -6.29 23.77 13.44
C GLU A 3 -6.95 22.89 12.37
N PHE A 4 -8.24 23.11 12.07
CA PHE A 4 -8.94 22.39 11.01
C PHE A 4 -8.38 22.68 9.61
N LEU A 5 -7.96 23.92 9.36
CA LEU A 5 -7.32 24.31 8.11
C LEU A 5 -5.95 23.65 7.95
N ILE A 6 -5.14 23.64 9.02
CA ILE A 6 -3.81 23.01 9.03
C ILE A 6 -3.94 21.52 8.72
N THR A 7 -4.81 20.80 9.43
CA THR A 7 -5.03 19.36 9.22
C THR A 7 -5.51 19.07 7.80
N SER A 8 -6.42 19.89 7.26
CA SER A 8 -6.92 19.71 5.89
C SER A 8 -5.81 19.90 4.85
N VAL A 9 -4.93 20.90 5.01
CA VAL A 9 -3.78 21.13 4.12
C VAL A 9 -2.82 19.94 4.15
N PHE A 10 -2.50 19.40 5.33
CA PHE A 10 -1.64 18.23 5.44
C PHE A 10 -2.23 17.00 4.76
N ILE A 11 -3.54 16.74 4.95
CA ILE A 11 -4.24 15.63 4.29
C ILE A 11 -4.13 15.75 2.76
N TYR A 12 -4.32 16.95 2.20
CA TYR A 12 -4.17 17.14 0.75
C TYR A 12 -2.75 16.95 0.25
N VAL A 13 -1.75 17.49 0.96
CA VAL A 13 -0.34 17.34 0.57
C VAL A 13 0.07 15.87 0.63
N ILE A 14 -0.16 15.20 1.76
CA ILE A 14 0.16 13.78 1.94
C ILE A 14 -0.63 12.93 0.94
N GLY A 15 -1.91 13.26 0.72
CA GLY A 15 -2.77 12.55 -0.23
C GLY A 15 -2.25 12.61 -1.67
N ILE A 16 -1.80 13.77 -2.15
CA ILE A 16 -1.24 13.91 -3.51
C ILE A 16 0.06 13.10 -3.65
N PHE A 17 0.96 13.21 -2.67
CA PHE A 17 2.21 12.44 -2.66
C PHE A 17 1.94 10.93 -2.58
N GLY A 18 1.00 10.52 -1.73
CA GLY A 18 0.58 9.12 -1.58
C GLY A 18 -0.09 8.55 -2.82
N LEU A 19 -0.97 9.32 -3.48
CA LEU A 19 -1.58 8.95 -4.76
C LEU A 19 -0.51 8.74 -5.83
N PHE A 20 0.39 9.71 -5.99
CA PHE A 20 1.46 9.61 -6.98
C PHE A 20 2.37 8.40 -6.73
N GLY A 21 2.80 8.19 -5.48
CA GLY A 21 3.65 7.08 -5.09
C GLY A 21 2.98 5.72 -5.32
N ASN A 22 1.77 5.53 -4.78
CA ASN A 22 1.08 4.24 -4.84
C ASN A 22 0.59 3.89 -6.25
N VAL A 23 0.16 4.87 -7.06
CA VAL A 23 -0.16 4.63 -8.49
C VAL A 23 1.08 4.21 -9.26
N ASN A 24 2.23 4.84 -9.02
CA ASN A 24 3.46 4.47 -9.72
C ASN A 24 3.92 3.04 -9.36
N ILE A 25 3.80 2.64 -8.09
CA ILE A 25 4.07 1.26 -7.64
C ILE A 25 3.12 0.28 -8.33
N LEU A 26 1.81 0.60 -8.39
CA LEU A 26 0.82 -0.25 -9.04
C LEU A 26 1.12 -0.43 -10.54
N ILE A 27 1.50 0.66 -11.23
CA ILE A 27 1.93 0.62 -12.63
C ILE A 27 3.19 -0.24 -12.79
N ALA A 28 4.17 -0.08 -11.91
CA ALA A 28 5.42 -0.86 -11.95
C ALA A 28 5.13 -2.37 -11.82
N ILE A 29 4.25 -2.76 -10.89
CA ILE A 29 3.86 -4.16 -10.67
C ILE A 29 3.08 -4.70 -11.87
N ALA A 30 2.15 -3.92 -12.42
CA ALA A 30 1.39 -4.30 -13.62
C ALA A 30 2.30 -4.50 -14.85
N ARG A 31 3.32 -3.66 -15.01
CA ARG A 31 4.27 -3.74 -16.12
C ARG A 31 5.27 -4.88 -15.98
N MET A 32 5.74 -5.17 -14.77
CA MET A 32 6.84 -6.11 -14.56
C MET A 32 6.44 -7.58 -14.44
N LYS A 33 5.14 -7.93 -14.48
CA LYS A 33 4.60 -9.30 -14.25
C LYS A 33 5.24 -9.94 -13.00
N PRO A 34 4.68 -9.78 -11.80
CA PRO A 34 5.34 -10.14 -10.55
C PRO A 34 5.73 -11.62 -10.53
N ARG A 35 7.05 -11.89 -10.61
CA ARG A 35 7.61 -13.25 -10.52
C ARG A 35 7.77 -13.75 -9.09
N LEU A 36 7.61 -12.87 -8.10
CA LEU A 36 7.78 -13.15 -6.67
C LEU A 36 6.46 -12.89 -5.92
N LYS A 37 6.10 -13.81 -5.02
CA LYS A 37 4.91 -13.69 -4.13
C LYS A 37 4.89 -12.37 -3.36
N SER A 38 6.07 -11.90 -2.94
CA SER A 38 6.29 -10.61 -2.28
C SER A 38 5.79 -9.40 -3.09
N GLY A 39 5.95 -9.43 -4.42
CA GLY A 39 5.53 -8.32 -5.29
C GLY A 39 4.02 -8.16 -5.42
N ILE A 40 3.27 -9.27 -5.32
CA ILE A 40 1.79 -9.24 -5.33
C ILE A 40 1.29 -8.62 -4.02
N LEU A 41 1.91 -8.94 -2.89
CA LEU A 41 1.57 -8.39 -1.58
C LEU A 41 1.75 -6.87 -1.54
N VAL A 42 2.87 -6.37 -2.08
CA VAL A 42 3.14 -4.93 -2.19
C VAL A 42 2.12 -4.23 -3.09
N GLY A 43 1.68 -4.89 -4.16
CA GLY A 43 0.64 -4.33 -5.04
C GLY A 43 -0.73 -4.24 -4.37
N LEU A 44 -1.09 -5.26 -3.59
CA LEU A 44 -2.34 -5.26 -2.83
C LEU A 44 -2.30 -4.20 -1.71
N LEU A 45 -1.15 -4.02 -1.08
CA LEU A 45 -0.92 -2.95 -0.11
C LEU A 45 -1.09 -1.57 -0.75
N ALA A 46 -0.42 -1.31 -1.88
CA ALA A 46 -0.55 -0.03 -2.61
C ALA A 46 -2.00 0.24 -3.07
N PHE A 47 -2.77 -0.80 -3.40
CA PHE A 47 -4.19 -0.66 -3.73
C PHE A 47 -5.04 -0.30 -2.51
N ALA A 48 -4.81 -0.95 -1.37
CA ALA A 48 -5.49 -0.62 -0.11
C ALA A 48 -5.18 0.82 0.34
N ASP A 49 -3.91 1.23 0.22
CA ASP A 49 -3.47 2.59 0.49
C ASP A 49 -4.19 3.64 -0.38
N LEU A 50 -4.31 3.39 -1.69
CA LEU A 50 -5.06 4.28 -2.59
C LEU A 50 -6.53 4.41 -2.17
N PHE A 51 -7.16 3.30 -1.76
CA PHE A 51 -8.54 3.32 -1.31
C PHE A 51 -8.71 4.13 -0.01
N CYS A 52 -7.79 3.99 0.95
CA CYS A 52 -7.75 4.81 2.16
C CYS A 52 -7.59 6.29 1.84
N ILE A 53 -6.61 6.67 1.00
CA ILE A 53 -6.36 8.07 0.62
C ILE A 53 -7.58 8.69 -0.05
N VAL A 54 -8.23 7.99 -0.98
CA VAL A 54 -9.45 8.48 -1.64
C VAL A 54 -10.58 8.68 -0.63
N SER A 55 -10.74 7.75 0.32
CA SER A 55 -11.76 7.85 1.37
C SER A 55 -11.52 9.04 2.30
N GLU A 56 -10.26 9.30 2.68
CA GLU A 56 -9.89 10.47 3.47
C GLU A 56 -10.11 11.79 2.70
N LEU A 57 -9.73 11.85 1.42
CA LEU A 57 -9.99 13.04 0.59
C LEU A 57 -11.49 13.34 0.48
N GLN A 58 -12.33 12.31 0.29
CA GLN A 58 -13.78 12.48 0.24
C GLN A 58 -14.32 13.01 1.58
N ASN A 59 -13.83 12.49 2.71
CA ASN A 59 -14.25 12.94 4.03
C ASN A 59 -13.80 14.38 4.34
N ALA A 60 -12.56 14.73 3.98
CA ALA A 60 -12.02 16.08 4.11
C ALA A 60 -12.82 17.08 3.25
N THR A 61 -13.14 16.72 2.01
CA THR A 61 -13.94 17.56 1.09
C THR A 61 -15.34 17.81 1.64
N ARG A 62 -16.01 16.77 2.18
CA ARG A 62 -17.34 16.90 2.80
C ARG A 62 -17.33 17.80 4.03
N THR A 63 -16.29 17.71 4.84
CA THR A 63 -16.08 18.56 6.02
C THR A 63 -15.87 20.02 5.61
N LEU A 64 -15.09 20.28 4.56
CA LEU A 64 -14.84 21.62 4.03
C LEU A 64 -16.08 22.28 3.40
N LEU A 65 -16.90 21.49 2.69
CA LEU A 65 -18.16 21.98 2.09
C LEU A 65 -19.30 22.12 3.11
N HIS A 66 -19.07 21.78 4.38
CA HIS A 66 -20.05 21.87 5.47
C HIS A 66 -21.36 21.11 5.18
N VAL A 67 -21.31 20.07 4.33
CA VAL A 67 -22.46 19.25 3.96
C VAL A 67 -22.66 18.16 5.00
N GLN A 68 -23.74 18.27 5.77
CA GLN A 68 -24.20 17.24 6.71
C GLN A 68 -24.61 15.97 5.93
N SER A 69 -23.76 14.93 5.95
CA SER A 69 -24.10 13.62 5.39
C SER A 69 -25.15 12.92 6.26
N TYR A 70 -26.08 12.21 5.62
CA TYR A 70 -27.05 11.37 6.31
C TYR A 70 -26.36 10.26 7.11
N ARG A 71 -26.86 9.97 8.33
CA ARG A 71 -26.23 9.08 9.32
C ARG A 71 -25.87 7.68 8.77
N ARG A 72 -26.65 7.15 7.82
CA ARG A 72 -26.44 5.83 7.21
C ARG A 72 -25.24 5.80 6.25
N GLU A 73 -25.08 6.84 5.43
CA GLU A 73 -23.98 6.96 4.46
C GLU A 73 -22.64 7.20 5.16
N CYS A 74 -22.66 8.01 6.22
CA CYS A 74 -21.46 8.28 7.02
C CYS A 74 -20.96 7.00 7.72
N PHE A 75 -21.89 6.20 8.26
CA PHE A 75 -21.55 4.92 8.90
C PHE A 75 -20.90 3.95 7.91
N TRP A 76 -21.43 3.85 6.69
CA TRP A 76 -20.88 2.95 5.67
C TRP A 76 -19.51 3.42 5.17
N ALA A 77 -19.33 4.72 4.97
CA ALA A 77 -18.05 5.31 4.58
C ALA A 77 -16.96 5.07 5.65
N ILE A 78 -17.27 5.35 6.91
CA ILE A 78 -16.34 5.14 8.04
C ILE A 78 -16.04 3.64 8.22
N SER A 79 -17.06 2.79 8.12
CA SER A 79 -16.87 1.34 8.28
C SER A 79 -15.97 0.76 7.19
N SER A 80 -16.16 1.15 5.93
CA SER A 80 -15.31 0.68 4.83
C SER A 80 -13.86 1.14 4.99
N TYR A 81 -13.65 2.37 5.47
CA TYR A 81 -12.32 2.90 5.78
C TYR A 81 -11.64 2.10 6.91
N LEU A 82 -12.36 1.83 8.00
CA LEU A 82 -11.87 1.03 9.13
C LEU A 82 -11.46 -0.38 8.72
N VAL A 83 -12.27 -1.04 7.89
CA VAL A 83 -11.92 -2.38 7.38
C VAL A 83 -10.65 -2.33 6.53
N MET A 84 -10.48 -1.30 5.68
CA MET A 84 -9.31 -1.21 4.82
C MET A 84 -8.01 -0.89 5.57
N THR A 85 -8.05 -0.05 6.62
CA THR A 85 -6.87 0.18 7.44
C THR A 85 -6.43 -1.07 8.20
N GLU A 86 -7.37 -1.91 8.64
CA GLU A 86 -7.04 -3.20 9.27
C GLU A 86 -6.42 -4.17 8.25
N VAL A 87 -7.00 -4.24 7.04
CA VAL A 87 -6.43 -5.04 5.93
C VAL A 87 -5.02 -4.56 5.58
N GLN A 88 -4.78 -3.25 5.54
CA GLN A 88 -3.46 -2.68 5.32
C GLN A 88 -2.46 -3.11 6.40
N GLY A 89 -2.87 -3.08 7.68
CA GLY A 89 -2.05 -3.54 8.80
C GLY A 89 -1.70 -5.04 8.71
N LEU A 90 -2.67 -5.87 8.32
CA LEU A 90 -2.45 -7.29 8.08
C LEU A 90 -1.48 -7.53 6.92
N LEU A 91 -1.59 -6.75 5.84
CA LEU A 91 -0.68 -6.84 4.69
C LEU A 91 0.75 -6.42 5.05
N MET A 92 0.92 -5.35 5.84
CA MET A 92 2.23 -4.95 6.37
C MET A 92 2.86 -6.03 7.24
N THR A 93 2.05 -6.68 8.08
CA THR A 93 2.50 -7.79 8.93
C THR A 93 2.91 -8.99 8.09
N ALA A 94 2.10 -9.36 7.09
CA ALA A 94 2.40 -10.45 6.18
C ALA A 94 3.67 -10.18 5.35
N LEU A 95 3.88 -8.93 4.91
CA LEU A 95 5.11 -8.51 4.22
C LEU A 95 6.33 -8.62 5.15
N SER A 96 6.17 -8.23 6.41
CA SER A 96 7.24 -8.34 7.42
C SER A 96 7.64 -9.80 7.68
N PHE A 97 6.65 -10.70 7.78
CA PHE A 97 6.91 -12.13 7.87
C PHE A 97 7.59 -12.68 6.62
N ASP A 98 7.14 -12.32 5.40
CA ASP A 98 7.76 -12.74 4.13
C ASP A 98 9.25 -12.35 4.10
N ARG A 99 9.59 -11.15 4.57
CA ARG A 99 10.97 -10.68 4.71
C ARG A 99 11.74 -11.45 5.80
N LEU A 100 11.14 -11.67 6.96
CA LEU A 100 11.75 -12.42 8.06
C LEU A 100 12.07 -13.86 7.64
N PHE A 101 11.16 -14.54 6.94
CA PHE A 101 11.39 -15.88 6.40
C PHE A 101 12.53 -15.89 5.37
N ALA A 102 12.61 -14.88 4.51
CA ALA A 102 13.71 -14.73 3.55
C ALA A 102 15.07 -14.55 4.24
N PHE A 103 15.11 -13.82 5.36
CA PHE A 103 16.33 -13.66 6.17
C PHE A 103 16.67 -14.88 7.03
N ALA A 104 15.67 -15.58 7.58
CA ALA A 104 15.86 -16.73 8.46
C ALA A 104 16.29 -18.01 7.70
N TYR A 105 15.90 -18.14 6.42
CA TYR A 105 16.31 -19.25 5.55
C TYR A 105 17.19 -18.77 4.38
N PRO A 106 18.41 -18.25 4.62
CA PRO A 106 19.30 -17.84 3.54
C PRO A 106 19.80 -19.03 2.71
N PHE A 107 19.69 -20.26 3.23
CA PHE A 107 20.37 -21.44 2.69
C PHE A 107 19.72 -22.08 1.46
N LYS A 108 18.41 -21.91 1.20
CA LYS A 108 17.77 -22.56 0.03
C LYS A 108 17.77 -21.74 -1.27
N LEU A 109 18.01 -20.43 -1.18
CA LEU A 109 18.04 -19.53 -2.35
C LEU A 109 19.47 -19.26 -2.87
N VAL A 110 20.45 -19.34 -1.98
CA VAL A 110 21.88 -19.28 -2.31
C VAL A 110 22.26 -20.47 -3.19
N GLU A 111 21.87 -21.70 -2.85
CA GLU A 111 22.27 -22.89 -3.60
C GLU A 111 21.80 -22.89 -5.08
N PHE A 112 20.64 -22.28 -5.38
CA PHE A 112 20.17 -22.11 -6.75
C PHE A 112 20.89 -21.02 -7.56
N ARG A 113 21.50 -20.01 -6.91
CA ARG A 113 22.26 -18.94 -7.60
C ARG A 113 23.73 -19.29 -7.82
N TYR A 114 24.35 -20.03 -6.91
CA TYR A 114 25.73 -20.50 -7.09
C TYR A 114 25.82 -21.65 -8.12
N CYS A 115 24.79 -22.50 -8.23
CA CYS A 115 24.79 -23.58 -9.24
C CYS A 115 24.59 -23.07 -10.68
N LYS A 116 24.04 -21.85 -10.88
CA LYS A 116 23.89 -21.24 -12.22
C LYS A 116 25.04 -20.31 -12.63
N THR A 117 25.93 -19.90 -11.73
CA THR A 117 27.05 -19.00 -12.04
C THR A 117 28.41 -19.71 -12.13
N VAL A 118 28.50 -20.98 -11.73
CA VAL A 118 29.72 -21.83 -11.85
C VAL A 118 29.55 -22.89 -12.95
N THR A 119 28.96 -22.52 -14.09
CA THR A 119 29.02 -23.30 -15.33
C THR A 119 29.22 -22.38 -16.52
N VAL A 120 30.29 -21.58 -16.50
CA VAL A 120 30.86 -21.00 -17.72
C VAL A 120 31.95 -21.97 -18.18
N PRO A 121 31.78 -22.69 -19.31
CA PRO A 121 32.76 -23.63 -19.79
C PRO A 121 34.00 -22.88 -20.31
N SER A 122 35.15 -23.49 -20.02
CA SER A 122 36.47 -23.19 -20.54
C SER A 122 36.52 -23.09 -22.07
N THR A 123 37.07 -21.98 -22.56
CA THR A 123 37.83 -21.90 -23.82
C THR A 123 39.04 -21.02 -23.58
#